data_AF-A0A7Y0ZL71-F1
#
_entry.id   AF-A0A7Y0ZL71-F1
#
_cell.length_a   1.000
_cell.length_b   1.000
_cell.length_c   1.000
_cell.angle_alpha   90.00
_cell.angle_beta   90.00
_cell.angle_gamma   90.00
#
_symmetry.space_group_name_H-M   'P 1'
#
loop_
_entity.id
_entity.type
_entity.pdbx_description
1 polymer ?
#
loop_
_entity_poly.entity_id
_entity_poly.type
_entity_poly.pdbx_seq_one_letter_code
_entity_poly.pdbx_strand_id
1 'polypeptide(L)'
;MTVSKFIQAPELAETRERSCGTPGHNAFKQSLVEQFDGSWKLNACPACRWQALYNTPKDREDHLQVVAQVEAERLNSDLIATGITPRFRKCSLSSYVTGDDKAKQRALSICRKYAEGFEDHLADGRALMLMGEIGTGKTHLACAILQCIVRNQGFSGLIVTAESITQAVTDSFRNNSGPSKTDLVNELASVDLLVIDEVGVHSVRPGKDFTPSLLHEVIDRRYQLIKPTILVSNQKPDDLHSFIGPRAADRLRENGGLLAPFTWNSARSGGLA
;
A
#
# COMPACT_ATOMS: atom_id res chain seq x y z
N MET A 1 -9.23 -20.49 -6.86
CA MET A 1 -8.67 -19.36 -6.08
C MET A 1 -9.02 -18.10 -6.81
N THR A 2 -9.83 -17.24 -6.21
CA THR A 2 -10.20 -15.95 -6.79
C THR A 2 -8.94 -15.09 -6.83
N VAL A 3 -8.56 -14.60 -8.01
CA VAL A 3 -7.42 -13.68 -8.15
C VAL A 3 -7.79 -12.37 -7.43
N SER A 4 -6.92 -11.90 -6.53
CA SER A 4 -7.10 -10.62 -5.82
C SER A 4 -7.35 -9.49 -6.80
N LYS A 5 -8.26 -8.57 -6.47
CA LYS A 5 -8.54 -7.41 -7.35
C LYS A 5 -7.62 -6.22 -7.07
N PHE A 6 -7.05 -6.15 -5.87
CA PHE A 6 -6.20 -5.04 -5.45
C PHE A 6 -4.76 -5.46 -5.16
N ILE A 7 -4.58 -6.62 -4.55
CA ILE A 7 -3.24 -7.12 -4.17
C ILE A 7 -2.51 -7.67 -5.40
N GLN A 8 -1.33 -7.13 -5.66
CA GLN A 8 -0.48 -7.54 -6.79
C GLN A 8 0.54 -8.60 -6.35
N ALA A 9 0.94 -9.45 -7.28
CA ALA A 9 2.06 -10.37 -7.12
C ALA A 9 3.20 -9.96 -8.06
N PRO A 10 4.48 -10.25 -7.72
CA PRO A 10 5.59 -9.96 -8.62
C PRO A 10 5.41 -10.64 -9.99
N GLU A 11 5.64 -9.89 -11.05
CA GLU A 11 5.60 -10.45 -12.41
C GLU A 11 6.77 -11.41 -12.65
N LEU A 12 6.51 -12.44 -13.47
CA LEU A 12 7.53 -13.39 -13.93
C LEU A 12 7.76 -13.21 -15.44
N ALA A 13 9.01 -12.94 -15.82
CA ALA A 13 9.44 -12.79 -17.21
C ALA A 13 10.50 -13.85 -17.58
N GLU A 14 10.70 -14.06 -18.89
CA GLU A 14 11.80 -14.87 -19.47
C GLU A 14 11.96 -16.25 -18.84
N THR A 15 10.85 -16.98 -18.67
CA THR A 15 10.88 -18.30 -18.01
C THR A 15 11.51 -19.35 -18.92
N ARG A 16 12.56 -20.01 -18.43
CA ARG A 16 13.28 -21.09 -19.13
C ARG A 16 13.66 -22.22 -18.18
N GLU A 17 13.82 -23.41 -18.73
CA GLU A 17 14.35 -24.55 -17.99
C GLU A 17 15.87 -24.45 -17.87
N ARG A 18 16.39 -24.68 -16.66
CA ARG A 18 17.83 -24.62 -16.36
C ARG A 18 18.22 -25.76 -15.42
N SER A 19 19.37 -26.38 -15.67
CA SER A 19 19.98 -27.33 -14.72
C SER A 19 20.61 -26.58 -13.52
N CYS A 20 20.34 -26.99 -12.26
CA CYS A 20 21.01 -26.35 -11.08
C CYS A 20 22.53 -26.63 -11.10
N GLY A 21 22.98 -27.73 -11.72
CA GLY A 21 24.40 -28.12 -11.73
C GLY A 21 24.94 -28.65 -10.39
N THR A 22 24.13 -28.66 -9.34
CA THR A 22 24.44 -29.30 -8.06
C THR A 22 24.14 -30.80 -8.13
N PRO A 23 25.05 -31.69 -7.68
CA PRO A 23 24.81 -33.14 -7.69
C PRO A 23 23.50 -33.50 -6.97
N GLY A 24 22.67 -34.32 -7.61
CA GLY A 24 21.37 -34.75 -7.07
C GLY A 24 20.21 -33.76 -7.28
N HIS A 25 20.45 -32.60 -7.90
CA HIS A 25 19.39 -31.65 -8.23
C HIS A 25 18.99 -31.72 -9.71
N ASN A 26 17.69 -31.68 -9.96
CA ASN A 26 17.11 -31.70 -11.31
C ASN A 26 17.12 -30.30 -11.96
N ALA A 27 16.71 -30.26 -13.22
CA ALA A 27 16.36 -29.00 -13.87
C ALA A 27 15.19 -28.32 -13.17
N PHE A 28 15.15 -26.99 -13.22
CA PHE A 28 14.12 -26.17 -12.62
C PHE A 28 13.73 -25.02 -13.56
N LYS A 29 12.53 -24.48 -13.37
CA LYS A 29 12.08 -23.27 -14.08
C LYS A 29 12.72 -22.05 -13.45
N GLN A 30 13.60 -21.43 -14.21
CA GLN A 30 14.19 -20.15 -13.86
C GLN A 30 13.48 -19.02 -14.60
N SER A 31 13.08 -18.00 -13.86
CA SER A 31 12.37 -16.82 -14.34
C SER A 31 13.03 -15.56 -13.77
N LEU A 32 12.93 -14.45 -14.50
CA LEU A 32 13.16 -13.12 -13.95
C LEU A 32 11.93 -12.73 -13.12
N VAL A 33 12.16 -12.40 -11.85
CA VAL A 33 11.13 -11.96 -10.90
C VAL A 33 11.24 -10.44 -10.74
N GLU A 34 10.12 -9.75 -10.94
CA GLU A 34 10.04 -8.31 -10.73
C GLU A 34 10.45 -7.94 -9.31
N GLN A 35 11.28 -6.89 -9.18
CA GLN A 35 11.63 -6.29 -7.91
C GLN A 35 10.89 -4.96 -7.70
N PHE A 36 10.60 -4.62 -6.45
CA PHE A 36 9.88 -3.40 -6.08
C PHE A 36 10.65 -2.12 -6.42
N ASP A 37 11.94 -2.15 -6.71
CA ASP A 37 12.66 -0.98 -7.23
C ASP A 37 12.57 -0.83 -8.75
N GLY A 38 11.92 -1.79 -9.43
CA GLY A 38 11.81 -1.89 -10.89
C GLY A 38 12.89 -2.73 -11.56
N SER A 39 13.84 -3.28 -10.79
CA SER A 39 14.83 -4.24 -11.30
C SER A 39 14.22 -5.64 -11.44
N TRP A 40 14.99 -6.56 -12.04
CA TRP A 40 14.60 -7.95 -12.22
C TRP A 40 15.68 -8.87 -11.68
N LYS A 41 15.27 -9.89 -10.90
CA LYS A 41 16.18 -10.85 -10.28
C LYS A 41 15.79 -12.26 -10.66
N LEU A 42 16.77 -13.09 -11.00
CA LEU A 42 16.51 -14.52 -11.26
C LEU A 42 16.11 -15.22 -9.96
N ASN A 43 15.05 -16.04 -10.01
CA ASN A 43 14.76 -16.95 -8.92
C ASN A 43 15.85 -18.03 -8.79
N ALA A 44 16.12 -18.43 -7.55
CA ALA A 44 17.06 -19.50 -7.25
C ALA A 44 16.43 -20.89 -7.44
N CYS A 45 17.29 -21.91 -7.57
CA CYS A 45 16.82 -23.29 -7.64
C CYS A 45 16.13 -23.70 -6.32
N PRO A 46 14.88 -24.21 -6.36
CA PRO A 46 14.15 -24.59 -5.14
C PRO A 46 14.84 -25.69 -4.33
N ALA A 47 15.49 -26.66 -4.98
CA ALA A 47 16.21 -27.73 -4.29
C ALA A 47 17.47 -27.20 -3.58
N CYS A 48 18.25 -26.36 -4.30
CA CYS A 48 19.42 -25.67 -3.78
C CYS A 48 19.03 -24.79 -2.55
N ARG A 49 17.89 -24.08 -2.61
CA ARG A 49 17.28 -23.34 -1.48
C ARG A 49 16.89 -24.25 -0.31
N TRP A 50 16.17 -25.34 -0.58
CA TRP A 50 15.69 -26.27 0.46
C TRP A 50 16.86 -26.91 1.21
N GLN A 51 17.88 -27.38 0.48
CA GLN A 51 19.08 -27.95 1.09
C GLN A 51 19.77 -26.94 2.02
N ALA A 52 19.96 -25.69 1.58
CA ALA A 52 20.59 -24.66 2.39
C ALA A 52 19.79 -24.32 3.66
N LEU A 53 18.46 -24.31 3.59
CA LEU A 53 17.60 -24.00 4.74
C LEU A 53 17.54 -25.13 5.77
N TYR A 54 17.50 -26.40 5.33
CA TYR A 54 17.14 -27.52 6.20
C TYR A 54 18.27 -28.53 6.43
N ASN A 55 19.25 -28.62 5.52
CA ASN A 55 20.33 -29.61 5.57
C ASN A 55 21.72 -28.99 5.75
N THR A 56 21.84 -27.67 5.78
CA THR A 56 23.10 -26.96 6.04
C THR A 56 23.10 -26.41 7.46
N PRO A 57 24.23 -26.52 8.22
CA PRO A 57 24.38 -25.88 9.53
C PRO A 57 24.08 -24.37 9.48
N LYS A 58 23.44 -23.84 10.53
CA LYS A 58 22.91 -22.46 10.55
C LYS A 58 23.98 -21.37 10.56
N ASP A 59 25.18 -21.70 11.03
CA ASP A 59 26.35 -20.83 11.07
C ASP A 59 27.10 -20.77 9.74
N ARG A 60 26.74 -21.61 8.78
CA ARG A 60 27.39 -21.65 7.48
C ARG A 60 26.90 -20.52 6.58
N GLU A 61 27.82 -19.94 5.82
CA GLU A 61 27.55 -18.86 4.88
C GLU A 61 26.41 -19.19 3.91
N ASP A 62 26.39 -20.40 3.32
CA ASP A 62 25.34 -20.84 2.39
C ASP A 62 23.93 -20.76 3.02
N HIS A 63 23.81 -21.08 4.32
CA HIS A 63 22.54 -20.99 5.04
C HIS A 63 22.14 -19.53 5.25
N LEU A 64 23.07 -18.70 5.75
CA LEU A 64 22.83 -17.28 6.02
C LEU A 64 22.43 -16.52 4.76
N GLN A 65 23.07 -16.79 3.63
CA GLN A 65 22.74 -16.19 2.33
C GLN A 65 21.33 -16.55 1.87
N VAL A 66 20.93 -17.81 2.02
CA VAL A 66 19.60 -18.26 1.60
C VAL A 66 18.51 -17.73 2.54
N VAL A 67 18.76 -17.63 3.84
CA VAL A 67 17.84 -16.98 4.79
C VAL A 67 17.62 -15.52 4.39
N ALA A 68 18.70 -14.75 4.19
CA ALA A 68 18.60 -13.37 3.73
C ALA A 68 17.89 -13.24 2.37
N GLN A 69 18.11 -14.18 1.45
CA GLN A 69 17.39 -14.22 0.18
C GLN A 69 15.88 -14.48 0.37
N VAL A 70 15.50 -15.40 1.25
CA VAL A 70 14.08 -15.69 1.55
C VAL A 70 13.39 -14.46 2.12
N GLU A 71 14.04 -13.78 3.07
CA GLU A 71 13.52 -12.55 3.67
C GLU A 71 13.39 -11.43 2.64
N ALA A 72 14.39 -11.24 1.78
CA ALA A 72 14.35 -10.26 0.70
C ALA A 72 13.25 -10.56 -0.33
N GLU A 73 13.06 -11.82 -0.71
CA GLU A 73 11.98 -12.26 -1.61
C GLU A 73 10.60 -12.00 -0.99
N ARG A 74 10.43 -12.31 0.30
CA ARG A 74 9.20 -12.04 1.03
C ARG A 74 8.91 -10.55 1.09
N LEU A 75 9.88 -9.73 1.50
CA LEU A 75 9.73 -8.28 1.57
C LEU A 75 9.41 -7.69 0.19
N ASN A 76 10.02 -8.21 -0.88
CA ASN A 76 9.72 -7.79 -2.24
C ASN A 76 8.26 -8.07 -2.62
N SER A 77 7.78 -9.29 -2.32
CA SER A 77 6.38 -9.65 -2.52
C SER A 77 5.44 -8.77 -1.70
N ASP A 78 5.74 -8.53 -0.43
CA ASP A 78 4.91 -7.69 0.46
C ASP A 78 4.86 -6.24 -0.03
N LEU A 79 5.96 -5.71 -0.58
CA LEU A 79 6.00 -4.36 -1.17
C LEU A 79 5.25 -4.26 -2.49
N ILE A 80 5.34 -5.26 -3.37
CA ILE A 80 4.56 -5.28 -4.61
C ILE A 80 3.06 -5.41 -4.31
N ALA A 81 2.72 -6.24 -3.31
CA ALA A 81 1.36 -6.42 -2.81
C ALA A 81 0.70 -5.12 -2.33
N THR A 82 1.47 -4.09 -1.98
CA THR A 82 0.90 -2.80 -1.55
C THR A 82 0.20 -2.03 -2.67
N GLY A 83 0.40 -2.36 -3.94
CA GLY A 83 -0.17 -1.61 -5.06
C GLY A 83 0.48 -0.24 -5.30
N ILE A 84 1.65 0.02 -4.72
CA ILE A 84 2.41 1.25 -5.00
C ILE A 84 2.88 1.23 -6.45
N THR A 85 2.37 2.16 -7.25
CA THR A 85 2.71 2.25 -8.67
C THR A 85 4.18 2.65 -8.89
N PRO A 86 4.77 2.33 -10.06
CA PRO A 86 6.18 2.59 -10.33
C PRO A 86 6.65 4.01 -10.10
N ARG A 87 5.76 4.99 -10.31
CA ARG A 87 6.03 6.41 -10.07
C ARG A 87 6.37 6.72 -8.60
N PHE A 88 5.85 5.97 -7.64
CA PHE A 88 6.01 6.24 -6.20
C PHE A 88 6.92 5.24 -5.47
N ARG A 89 7.49 4.24 -6.16
CA ARG A 89 8.40 3.23 -5.57
C ARG A 89 9.67 3.83 -4.94
N LYS A 90 10.09 5.02 -5.39
CA LYS A 90 11.25 5.76 -4.85
C LYS A 90 10.88 6.80 -3.77
N CYS A 91 9.60 6.96 -3.45
CA CYS A 91 9.14 7.89 -2.44
C CYS A 91 9.43 7.34 -1.03
N SER A 92 10.09 8.12 -0.20
CA SER A 92 10.36 7.82 1.20
C SER A 92 10.12 9.07 2.05
N LEU A 93 10.06 8.90 3.38
CA LEU A 93 9.96 10.01 4.32
C LEU A 93 11.22 10.89 4.28
N SER A 94 12.36 10.33 3.88
CA SER A 94 13.63 11.05 3.72
C SER A 94 13.76 11.77 2.38
N SER A 95 13.12 11.28 1.31
CA SER A 95 13.17 11.91 -0.02
C SER A 95 12.15 13.05 -0.20
N TYR A 96 11.27 13.28 0.79
CA TYR A 96 10.32 14.38 0.75
C TYR A 96 10.99 15.72 1.09
N VAL A 97 11.03 16.63 0.11
CA VAL A 97 11.71 17.93 0.26
C VAL A 97 10.78 18.97 0.90
N THR A 98 11.17 19.44 2.09
CA THR A 98 10.44 20.51 2.79
C THR A 98 11.02 21.89 2.54
N GLY A 99 12.34 22.00 2.34
CA GLY A 99 13.03 23.28 2.49
C GLY A 99 12.77 23.90 3.88
N ASP A 100 12.69 25.23 3.93
CA ASP A 100 12.40 26.01 5.14
C ASP A 100 10.89 26.20 5.39
N ASP A 101 10.04 25.55 4.60
CA ASP A 101 8.58 25.64 4.74
C ASP A 101 8.11 24.88 6.00
N LYS A 102 7.72 25.65 7.01
CA LYS A 102 7.24 25.12 8.30
C LYS A 102 5.99 24.25 8.16
N ALA A 103 5.12 24.51 7.18
CA ALA A 103 3.92 23.70 6.97
C ALA A 103 4.29 22.34 6.40
N LYS A 104 5.22 22.28 5.43
CA LYS A 104 5.77 21.01 4.92
C LYS A 104 6.50 20.22 6.00
N GLN A 105 7.33 20.89 6.79
CA GLN A 105 8.04 20.26 7.92
C GLN A 105 7.06 19.67 8.95
N ARG A 106 5.97 20.39 9.26
CA ARG A 106 4.91 19.90 10.16
C ARG A 106 4.21 18.67 9.59
N ALA A 107 3.79 18.71 8.32
CA ALA A 107 3.14 17.56 7.68
C ALA A 107 4.06 16.33 7.64
N LEU A 108 5.33 16.53 7.27
CA LEU A 108 6.34 15.47 7.29
C LEU A 108 6.55 14.92 8.71
N SER A 109 6.60 15.79 9.74
CA SER A 109 6.75 15.36 11.13
C SER A 109 5.58 14.50 11.60
N ILE A 110 4.34 14.87 11.25
CA ILE A 110 3.15 14.06 11.56
C ILE A 110 3.23 12.70 10.86
N CYS A 111 3.55 12.68 9.56
CA CYS A 111 3.68 11.45 8.78
C CYS A 111 4.78 10.54 9.33
N ARG A 112 5.93 11.12 9.71
CA ARG A 112 7.06 10.37 10.28
C ARG A 112 6.69 9.75 11.62
N LYS A 113 6.10 10.53 12.53
CA LYS A 113 5.64 10.03 13.84
C LYS A 113 4.60 8.93 13.69
N TYR A 114 3.68 9.08 12.74
CA TYR A 114 2.67 8.04 12.47
C TYR A 114 3.31 6.75 11.97
N ALA A 115 4.26 6.83 11.04
CA ALA A 115 4.96 5.64 10.54
C ALA A 115 5.81 4.97 11.63
N GLU A 116 6.54 5.74 12.43
CA GLU A 116 7.41 5.24 13.50
C GLU A 116 6.61 4.63 14.67
N GLY A 117 5.44 5.20 15.01
CA GLY A 117 4.55 4.72 16.06
C GLY A 117 3.39 3.85 15.56
N PHE A 118 3.54 3.20 14.39
CA PHE A 118 2.40 2.53 13.73
C PHE A 118 1.83 1.36 14.55
N GLU A 119 2.63 0.65 15.34
CA GLU A 119 2.13 -0.43 16.22
C GLU A 119 1.07 0.07 17.21
N ASP A 120 1.29 1.22 17.85
CA ASP A 120 0.30 1.86 18.72
C ASP A 120 -0.93 2.32 17.93
N HIS A 121 -0.71 2.85 16.72
CA HIS A 121 -1.81 3.24 15.85
C HIS A 121 -2.65 2.05 15.40
N LEU A 122 -2.03 0.90 15.17
CA LEU A 122 -2.70 -0.37 14.83
C LEU A 122 -3.50 -0.90 16.02
N ALA A 123 -2.93 -0.91 17.21
CA ALA A 123 -3.62 -1.34 18.44
C ALA A 123 -4.90 -0.53 18.71
N ASP A 124 -4.89 0.76 18.40
CA ASP A 124 -6.02 1.66 18.61
C ASP A 124 -6.87 1.91 17.34
N GLY A 125 -6.50 1.37 16.18
CA GLY A 125 -7.19 1.64 14.92
C GLY A 125 -7.16 3.10 14.46
N ARG A 126 -6.12 3.86 14.83
CA ARG A 126 -6.01 5.31 14.58
C ARG A 126 -5.84 5.64 13.11
N ALA A 127 -6.83 6.35 12.55
CA ALA A 127 -6.75 6.86 11.19
C ALA A 127 -5.81 8.08 11.04
N LEU A 128 -5.34 8.31 9.82
CA LEU A 128 -4.58 9.51 9.46
C LEU A 128 -5.14 10.11 8.16
N MET A 129 -5.42 11.39 8.18
CA MET A 129 -5.96 12.11 7.03
C MET A 129 -4.90 13.06 6.47
N LEU A 130 -4.57 12.91 5.19
CA LEU A 130 -3.73 13.83 4.44
C LEU A 130 -4.64 14.69 3.55
N MET A 131 -4.81 15.96 3.90
CA MET A 131 -5.80 16.83 3.24
C MET A 131 -5.19 18.15 2.80
N GLY A 132 -5.57 18.63 1.62
CA GLY A 132 -5.14 19.93 1.09
C GLY A 132 -5.00 19.92 -0.43
N GLU A 133 -4.49 20.99 -1.02
CA GLU A 133 -4.53 21.22 -2.47
C GLU A 133 -3.74 20.20 -3.32
N ILE A 134 -4.06 20.13 -4.61
CA ILE A 134 -3.40 19.24 -5.58
C ILE A 134 -1.90 19.58 -5.69
N GLY A 135 -1.06 18.55 -5.84
CA GLY A 135 0.38 18.76 -6.11
C GLY A 135 1.22 19.13 -4.89
N THR A 136 0.70 18.93 -3.68
CA THR A 136 1.37 19.19 -2.39
C THR A 136 2.17 18.00 -1.85
N GLY A 137 2.06 16.82 -2.48
CA GLY A 137 2.84 15.63 -2.13
C GLY A 137 2.19 14.68 -1.13
N LYS A 138 0.86 14.72 -0.98
CA LYS A 138 0.12 13.80 -0.10
C LYS A 138 0.32 12.34 -0.46
N THR A 139 0.12 11.95 -1.73
CA THR A 139 0.36 10.58 -2.21
C THR A 139 1.82 10.14 -2.00
N HIS A 140 2.80 11.04 -2.16
CA HIS A 140 4.20 10.73 -1.84
C HIS A 140 4.33 10.31 -0.38
N LEU A 141 3.80 11.11 0.55
CA LEU A 141 3.91 10.82 1.98
C LEU A 141 3.09 9.59 2.38
N ALA A 142 1.93 9.36 1.78
CA ALA A 142 1.15 8.13 2.01
C ALA A 142 1.92 6.87 1.57
N CYS A 143 2.50 6.87 0.35
CA CYS A 143 3.36 5.79 -0.13
C CYS A 143 4.60 5.61 0.74
N ALA A 144 5.18 6.70 1.24
CA ALA A 144 6.35 6.67 2.10
C ALA A 144 6.06 6.06 3.48
N ILE A 145 4.92 6.40 4.09
CA ILE A 145 4.45 5.78 5.34
C ILE A 145 4.25 4.29 5.12
N LEU A 146 3.53 3.91 4.06
CA LEU A 146 3.22 2.52 3.74
C LEU A 146 4.50 1.69 3.55
N GLN A 147 5.47 2.21 2.81
CA GLN A 147 6.78 1.56 2.65
C GLN A 147 7.55 1.45 3.95
N CYS A 148 7.52 2.47 4.82
CA CYS A 148 8.18 2.42 6.13
C CYS A 148 7.62 1.28 6.98
N ILE A 149 6.29 1.17 7.03
CA ILE A 149 5.57 0.14 7.80
C ILE A 149 5.89 -1.26 7.28
N VAL A 150 5.79 -1.48 5.96
CA VAL A 150 6.07 -2.79 5.36
C VAL A 150 7.55 -3.17 5.56
N ARG A 151 8.49 -2.24 5.30
CA ARG A 151 9.93 -2.53 5.37
C ARG A 151 10.44 -2.75 6.78
N ASN A 152 10.00 -1.92 7.73
CA ASN A 152 10.66 -1.85 9.04
C ASN A 152 9.89 -2.62 10.12
N GLN A 153 8.58 -2.83 9.93
CA GLN A 153 7.72 -3.47 10.93
C GLN A 153 7.07 -4.75 10.41
N GLY A 154 7.10 -5.01 9.09
CA GLY A 154 6.59 -6.25 8.50
C GLY A 154 5.07 -6.37 8.46
N PHE A 155 4.34 -5.26 8.70
CA PHE A 155 2.89 -5.21 8.56
C PHE A 155 2.47 -5.12 7.10
N SER A 156 1.30 -5.67 6.79
CA SER A 156 0.70 -5.62 5.46
C SER A 156 0.09 -4.25 5.16
N GLY A 157 0.17 -3.83 3.92
CA GLY A 157 -0.32 -2.53 3.49
C GLY A 157 -0.93 -2.57 2.10
N LEU A 158 -1.87 -1.67 1.81
CA LEU A 158 -2.44 -1.51 0.47
C LEU A 158 -2.75 -0.04 0.20
N ILE A 159 -2.42 0.45 -1.00
CA ILE A 159 -2.89 1.74 -1.52
C ILE A 159 -3.80 1.53 -2.73
N VAL A 160 -4.97 2.13 -2.68
CA VAL A 160 -5.99 2.08 -3.75
C VAL A 160 -6.65 3.45 -3.89
N THR A 161 -7.08 3.82 -5.09
CA THR A 161 -7.89 5.03 -5.25
C THR A 161 -9.34 4.74 -4.94
N ALA A 162 -10.09 5.76 -4.49
CA ALA A 162 -11.54 5.67 -4.34
C ALA A 162 -12.24 5.21 -5.63
N GLU A 163 -11.75 5.65 -6.79
CA GLU A 163 -12.27 5.25 -8.10
C GLU A 163 -12.08 3.77 -8.37
N SER A 164 -10.87 3.23 -8.12
CA SER A 164 -10.59 1.81 -8.33
C SER A 164 -11.48 0.91 -7.47
N ILE A 165 -11.80 1.32 -6.25
CA ILE A 165 -12.74 0.61 -5.37
C ILE A 165 -14.15 0.55 -6.01
N THR A 166 -14.67 1.69 -6.46
CA THR A 166 -15.99 1.76 -7.13
C THR A 166 -16.02 0.98 -8.43
N GLN A 167 -14.95 1.02 -9.21
CA GLN A 167 -14.84 0.33 -10.49
C GLN A 167 -14.82 -1.19 -10.29
N ALA A 168 -14.05 -1.68 -9.31
CA ALA A 168 -14.00 -3.10 -8.96
C ALA A 168 -15.38 -3.65 -8.57
N VAL A 169 -16.16 -2.88 -7.79
CA VAL A 169 -17.54 -3.25 -7.43
C VAL A 169 -18.46 -3.19 -8.64
N THR A 170 -18.36 -2.16 -9.48
CA THR A 170 -19.17 -2.05 -10.71
C THR A 170 -18.92 -3.24 -11.65
N ASP A 171 -17.68 -3.66 -11.80
CA ASP A 171 -17.29 -4.81 -12.61
C ASP A 171 -17.76 -6.14 -12.00
N SER A 172 -17.83 -6.24 -10.66
CA SER A 172 -18.38 -7.42 -9.98
C SER A 172 -19.85 -7.67 -10.32
N PHE A 173 -20.65 -6.61 -10.47
CA PHE A 173 -22.06 -6.73 -10.84
C PHE A 173 -22.28 -7.13 -12.31
N ARG A 174 -21.31 -6.87 -13.18
CA ARG A 174 -21.37 -7.23 -14.60
C ARG A 174 -20.97 -8.69 -14.84
N ASN A 175 -20.02 -9.20 -14.04
CA ASN A 175 -19.48 -10.53 -14.19
C ASN A 175 -20.07 -11.46 -13.14
N ASN A 176 -21.03 -12.32 -13.54
CA ASN A 176 -21.72 -13.27 -12.65
C ASN A 176 -20.82 -14.39 -12.08
N SER A 177 -19.51 -14.33 -12.34
CA SER A 177 -18.46 -15.25 -11.90
C SER A 177 -17.29 -14.53 -11.19
N GLY A 178 -17.39 -13.22 -10.95
CA GLY A 178 -16.38 -12.42 -10.26
C GLY A 178 -16.51 -12.43 -8.72
N PRO A 179 -15.54 -11.84 -8.00
CA PRO A 179 -15.66 -11.64 -6.55
C PRO A 179 -16.88 -10.80 -6.22
N SER A 180 -17.61 -11.16 -5.16
CA SER A 180 -18.76 -10.36 -4.71
C SER A 180 -18.30 -9.03 -4.12
N LYS A 181 -19.23 -8.08 -4.00
CA LYS A 181 -18.99 -6.83 -3.25
C LYS A 181 -18.42 -7.11 -1.85
N THR A 182 -18.96 -8.10 -1.15
CA THR A 182 -18.51 -8.49 0.20
C THR A 182 -17.08 -9.01 0.19
N ASP A 183 -16.68 -9.78 -0.84
CA ASP A 183 -15.30 -10.26 -0.98
C ASP A 183 -14.34 -9.09 -1.17
N LEU A 184 -14.71 -8.09 -1.98
CA LEU A 184 -13.90 -6.88 -2.20
C LEU A 184 -13.72 -6.06 -0.93
N VAL A 185 -14.80 -5.86 -0.16
CA VAL A 185 -14.74 -5.16 1.14
C VAL A 185 -13.87 -5.93 2.13
N ASN A 186 -13.99 -7.26 2.17
CA ASN A 186 -13.15 -8.11 3.03
C ASN A 186 -11.68 -8.07 2.62
N GLU A 187 -11.37 -8.05 1.32
CA GLU A 187 -10.01 -7.87 0.80
C GLU A 187 -9.41 -6.55 1.29
N LEU A 188 -10.12 -5.43 1.12
CA LEU A 188 -9.70 -4.09 1.59
C LEU A 188 -9.60 -4.00 3.12
N ALA A 189 -10.39 -4.78 3.85
CA ALA A 189 -10.35 -4.85 5.31
C ALA A 189 -9.27 -5.82 5.85
N SER A 190 -8.68 -6.67 4.99
CA SER A 190 -7.74 -7.71 5.41
C SER A 190 -6.34 -7.20 5.74
N VAL A 191 -5.89 -6.11 5.12
CA VAL A 191 -4.56 -5.53 5.35
C VAL A 191 -4.48 -4.72 6.64
N ASP A 192 -3.31 -4.64 7.26
CA ASP A 192 -3.09 -3.90 8.51
C ASP A 192 -3.27 -2.40 8.29
N LEU A 193 -2.71 -1.85 7.20
CA LEU A 193 -2.92 -0.47 6.78
C LEU A 193 -3.54 -0.36 5.39
N LEU A 194 -4.67 0.34 5.28
CA LEU A 194 -5.27 0.73 4.00
C LEU A 194 -5.05 2.23 3.76
N VAL A 195 -4.52 2.58 2.59
CA VAL A 195 -4.48 3.94 2.08
C VAL A 195 -5.55 4.06 0.99
N ILE A 196 -6.49 4.97 1.16
CA ILE A 196 -7.47 5.34 0.14
C ILE A 196 -7.07 6.70 -0.43
N ASP A 197 -6.60 6.70 -1.68
CA ASP A 197 -6.16 7.91 -2.40
C ASP A 197 -7.29 8.54 -3.21
N GLU A 198 -7.13 9.83 -3.49
CA GLU A 198 -8.03 10.65 -4.32
C GLU A 198 -9.49 10.68 -3.83
N VAL A 199 -9.69 10.63 -2.52
CA VAL A 199 -11.03 10.74 -1.93
C VAL A 199 -11.61 12.13 -2.20
N GLY A 200 -12.84 12.18 -2.74
CA GLY A 200 -13.55 13.43 -3.02
C GLY A 200 -13.07 14.19 -4.27
N VAL A 201 -12.33 13.54 -5.17
CA VAL A 201 -11.90 14.12 -6.46
C VAL A 201 -12.96 13.97 -7.56
N HIS A 202 -13.86 12.98 -7.45
CA HIS A 202 -14.88 12.73 -8.46
C HIS A 202 -16.09 13.64 -8.27
N SER A 203 -16.39 14.41 -9.31
CA SER A 203 -17.62 15.18 -9.45
C SER A 203 -18.83 14.25 -9.37
N VAL A 204 -19.67 14.55 -8.39
CA VAL A 204 -21.06 14.09 -8.23
C VAL A 204 -21.72 13.94 -9.61
N ARG A 205 -21.98 12.71 -10.05
CA ARG A 205 -23.00 12.46 -11.08
C ARG A 205 -24.30 12.18 -10.33
N PRO A 206 -25.28 13.09 -10.36
CA PRO A 206 -26.54 12.89 -9.66
C PRO A 206 -27.20 11.57 -10.10
N GLY A 207 -27.49 10.70 -9.12
CA GLY A 207 -28.30 9.50 -9.32
C GLY A 207 -27.56 8.18 -9.59
N LYS A 208 -26.21 8.12 -9.57
CA LYS A 208 -25.48 6.85 -9.80
C LYS A 208 -24.21 6.62 -8.97
N ASP A 209 -23.93 7.49 -8.01
CA ASP A 209 -22.69 7.41 -7.22
C ASP A 209 -22.87 6.50 -5.99
N PHE A 210 -22.50 5.23 -6.15
CA PHE A 210 -22.35 4.29 -5.03
C PHE A 210 -21.02 4.45 -4.28
N THR A 211 -20.15 5.38 -4.72
CA THR A 211 -18.81 5.58 -4.14
C THR A 211 -18.85 5.94 -2.66
N PRO A 212 -19.64 6.93 -2.19
CA PRO A 212 -19.65 7.30 -0.77
C PRO A 212 -20.16 6.16 0.12
N SER A 213 -21.15 5.39 -0.33
CA SER A 213 -21.69 4.26 0.46
C SER A 213 -20.70 3.09 0.54
N LEU A 214 -19.96 2.83 -0.53
CA LEU A 214 -18.93 1.78 -0.54
C LEU A 214 -17.71 2.16 0.30
N LEU A 215 -17.22 3.40 0.19
CA LEU A 215 -16.14 3.90 1.05
C LEU A 215 -16.57 3.87 2.52
N HIS A 216 -17.80 4.26 2.83
CA HIS A 216 -18.35 4.17 4.17
C HIS A 216 -18.32 2.74 4.70
N GLU A 217 -18.72 1.75 3.90
CA GLU A 217 -18.72 0.33 4.27
C GLU A 217 -17.31 -0.21 4.53
N VAL A 218 -16.33 0.15 3.70
CA VAL A 218 -14.92 -0.23 3.92
C VAL A 218 -14.38 0.41 5.20
N ILE A 219 -14.62 1.71 5.41
CA ILE A 219 -14.18 2.42 6.62
C ILE A 219 -14.85 1.85 7.87
N ASP A 220 -16.16 1.55 7.81
CA ASP A 220 -16.89 0.91 8.90
C ASP A 220 -16.28 -0.44 9.26
N ARG A 221 -16.08 -1.28 8.25
CA ARG A 221 -15.56 -2.63 8.46
C ARG A 221 -14.17 -2.60 9.09
N ARG A 222 -13.31 -1.68 8.63
CA ARG A 222 -11.97 -1.49 9.20
C ARG A 222 -12.02 -0.93 10.62
N TYR A 223 -12.91 0.03 10.89
CA TYR A 223 -13.14 0.55 12.23
C TYR A 223 -13.56 -0.57 13.21
N GLN A 224 -14.52 -1.41 12.82
CA GLN A 224 -14.97 -2.56 13.61
C GLN A 224 -13.87 -3.60 13.86
N LEU A 225 -12.89 -3.69 12.96
CA LEU A 225 -11.74 -4.59 13.07
C LEU A 225 -10.52 -3.93 13.72
N ILE A 226 -10.64 -2.69 14.20
CA ILE A 226 -9.55 -1.91 14.81
C ILE A 226 -8.37 -1.79 13.83
N LYS A 227 -8.66 -1.49 12.57
CA LYS A 227 -7.66 -1.40 11.51
C LYS A 227 -7.50 0.04 11.01
N PRO A 228 -6.30 0.62 11.12
CA PRO A 228 -6.01 1.98 10.66
C PRO A 228 -6.30 2.20 9.18
N THR A 229 -6.72 3.40 8.85
CA THR A 229 -6.91 3.82 7.45
C THR A 229 -6.28 5.20 7.25
N ILE A 230 -5.49 5.34 6.18
CA ILE A 230 -5.04 6.65 5.70
C ILE A 230 -5.98 7.11 4.59
N LEU A 231 -6.53 8.31 4.73
CA LEU A 231 -7.27 8.97 3.65
C LEU A 231 -6.43 10.08 3.04
N VAL A 232 -6.37 10.12 1.71
CA VAL A 232 -5.76 11.21 0.97
C VAL A 232 -6.83 11.93 0.16
N SER A 233 -6.98 13.23 0.39
CA SER A 233 -7.99 14.05 -0.30
C SER A 233 -7.41 15.39 -0.76
N ASN A 234 -7.89 15.85 -1.92
CA ASN A 234 -7.60 17.18 -2.44
C ASN A 234 -8.51 18.27 -1.84
N GLN A 235 -9.46 17.89 -0.99
CA GLN A 235 -10.39 18.80 -0.35
C GLN A 235 -9.82 19.39 0.94
N LYS A 236 -10.45 20.45 1.44
CA LYS A 236 -10.11 21.03 2.73
C LYS A 236 -10.64 20.15 3.86
N PRO A 237 -10.00 20.17 5.04
CA PRO A 237 -10.45 19.39 6.21
C PRO A 237 -11.91 19.61 6.61
N ASP A 238 -12.44 20.81 6.38
CA ASP A 238 -13.82 21.18 6.73
C ASP A 238 -14.85 20.44 5.87
N ASP A 239 -14.47 20.04 4.66
CA ASP A 239 -15.35 19.37 3.70
C ASP A 239 -15.45 17.85 3.92
N LEU A 240 -14.71 17.30 4.91
CA LEU A 240 -14.64 15.86 5.21
C LEU A 240 -16.02 15.19 5.28
N HIS A 241 -16.94 15.81 6.02
CA HIS A 241 -18.28 15.28 6.24
C HIS A 241 -19.10 15.17 4.95
N SER A 242 -18.87 16.08 4.00
CA SER A 242 -19.63 16.16 2.75
C SER A 242 -19.32 15.01 1.79
N PHE A 243 -18.11 14.43 1.84
CA PHE A 243 -17.68 13.44 0.85
C PHE A 243 -17.65 11.98 1.34
N ILE A 244 -17.33 11.72 2.61
CA ILE A 244 -17.42 10.36 3.20
C ILE A 244 -18.68 10.16 4.05
N GLY A 245 -19.46 11.22 4.26
CA GLY A 245 -20.63 11.21 5.14
C GLY A 245 -20.26 11.33 6.63
N PRO A 246 -21.19 11.84 7.45
CA PRO A 246 -20.90 12.20 8.84
C PRO A 246 -20.45 11.02 9.69
N ARG A 247 -21.06 9.85 9.48
CA ARG A 247 -20.72 8.62 10.22
C ARG A 247 -19.30 8.11 9.94
N ALA A 248 -18.83 8.19 8.70
CA ALA A 248 -17.46 7.78 8.39
C ALA A 248 -16.46 8.80 8.97
N ALA A 249 -16.76 10.09 8.85
CA ALA A 249 -15.93 11.15 9.38
C ALA A 249 -15.77 11.07 10.91
N ASP A 250 -16.84 10.75 11.65
CA ASP A 250 -16.79 10.56 13.10
C ASP A 250 -15.93 9.34 13.47
N ARG A 251 -16.11 8.19 12.81
CA ARG A 251 -15.30 6.98 13.04
C ARG A 251 -13.80 7.21 12.85
N LEU A 252 -13.43 8.04 11.88
CA LEU A 252 -12.03 8.39 11.65
C LEU A 252 -11.45 9.26 12.77
N ARG A 253 -12.29 9.96 13.55
CA ARG A 253 -11.88 10.86 14.63
C ARG A 253 -11.92 10.21 16.01
N GLU A 254 -12.86 9.28 16.25
CA GLU A 254 -13.17 8.71 17.58
C GLU A 254 -11.95 8.14 18.32
N ASN A 255 -11.01 7.48 17.65
CA ASN A 255 -9.84 6.87 18.30
C ASN A 255 -8.62 7.81 18.39
N GLY A 256 -8.81 9.12 18.23
CA GLY A 256 -7.70 10.08 18.15
C GLY A 256 -7.11 10.20 16.75
N GLY A 257 -7.98 10.20 15.74
CA GLY A 257 -7.61 10.36 14.34
C GLY A 257 -6.73 11.58 14.10
N LEU A 258 -5.64 11.38 13.36
CA LEU A 258 -4.68 12.45 13.05
C LEU A 258 -5.03 13.15 11.74
N LEU A 259 -4.75 14.45 11.70
CA LEU A 259 -4.86 15.27 10.49
C LEU A 259 -3.50 15.89 10.17
N ALA A 260 -2.96 15.58 9.00
CA ALA A 260 -1.83 16.27 8.42
C ALA A 260 -2.35 17.25 7.35
N PRO A 261 -2.35 18.57 7.61
CA PRO A 261 -2.83 19.56 6.66
C PRO A 261 -1.73 19.94 5.64
N PHE A 262 -2.12 20.03 4.37
CA PHE A 262 -1.27 20.40 3.23
C PHE A 262 -1.72 21.75 2.66
N THR A 263 -1.27 22.82 3.30
CA THR A 263 -1.80 24.20 3.10
C THR A 263 -0.94 25.07 2.17
N TRP A 264 0.03 24.50 1.46
CA TRP A 264 0.92 25.23 0.56
C TRP A 264 0.54 25.04 -0.92
N ASN A 265 1.05 25.92 -1.78
CA ASN A 265 0.83 25.84 -3.22
C ASN A 265 1.57 24.65 -3.84
N SER A 266 1.02 24.13 -4.95
CA SER A 266 1.57 23.00 -5.70
C SER A 266 3.05 23.20 -6.05
N ALA A 267 3.88 22.17 -5.83
CA ALA A 267 5.27 22.19 -6.30
C ALA A 267 5.37 22.05 -7.83
N ARG A 268 4.29 21.65 -8.52
CA ARG A 268 4.26 21.41 -9.97
C ARG A 268 4.03 22.69 -10.80
N SER A 269 3.66 23.80 -10.18
CA SER A 269 3.48 25.10 -10.85
C SER A 269 4.77 25.91 -10.98
N GLY A 270 5.93 25.36 -10.59
CA GLY A 270 7.24 26.02 -10.71
C GLY A 270 7.97 25.76 -12.04
N GLY A 271 7.34 25.10 -13.01
CA GLY A 271 7.90 24.92 -14.35
C GLY A 271 7.30 25.93 -15.32
N LEU A 272 8.17 26.82 -15.84
CA LEU A 272 7.95 27.86 -16.85
C LEU A 272 7.41 29.20 -16.34
N ALA A 273 8.35 30.09 -16.00
CA ALA A 273 8.44 31.42 -16.62
C ALA A 273 9.83 31.54 -17.25
#